data_AF-A0A109JMH0-F1
#
_entry.id   AF-A0A109JMH0-F1
#
_cell.length_a   1.000
_cell.length_b   1.000
_cell.length_c   1.000
_cell.angle_alpha   90.00
_cell.angle_beta   90.00
_cell.angle_gamma   90.00
#
_symmetry.space_group_name_H-M   'P 1'
#
loop_
_entity.id
_entity.type
_entity.pdbx_description
1 polymer ?
#
loop_
_entity_poly.entity_id
_entity_poly.type
_entity_poly.pdbx_seq_one_letter_code
_entity_poly.pdbx_strand_id
1 'polypeptide(L)'
;MVALVVALLTFVLLVSATLGSMALYGRLEEHHRTDDTNTSVRLVATMFVTMPSLLLGLMMNNAANTYVAIDRNLHVFATDIILLDRTLRPLGPSADEPRRYLLNYVEQALKDEPIVRATEDSEAWLDRIGSSLRALRFDDDEQKIALWNEARSVYRQMLQQRWTFTEQSDNPFPSPMVGILIAWLTLMFATLGFRAPRNAVVIGACIAAAVLISGAIYLILDMSTPFSGPIQLSDRPLVRAAQEIRK
;
A
#
# COMPACT_ATOMS: atom_id res chain seq x y z
N MET A 1 5.48 3.56 -10.00
CA MET A 1 6.27 3.09 -11.17
C MET A 1 6.77 1.66 -11.05
N VAL A 2 7.39 1.25 -9.92
CA VAL A 2 7.92 -0.11 -9.75
C VAL A 2 6.86 -1.20 -9.94
N ALA A 3 5.66 -1.05 -9.36
CA ALA A 3 4.56 -2.01 -9.52
C ALA A 3 4.20 -2.27 -11.00
N LEU A 4 4.14 -1.21 -11.82
CA LEU A 4 3.87 -1.31 -13.25
C LEU A 4 4.97 -2.08 -13.98
N VAL A 5 6.25 -1.79 -13.66
CA VAL A 5 7.39 -2.48 -14.26
C VAL A 5 7.37 -3.96 -13.91
N VAL A 6 7.12 -4.32 -12.65
CA VAL A 6 7.03 -5.71 -12.20
C VAL A 6 5.87 -6.43 -12.88
N ALA A 7 4.70 -5.78 -12.98
CA ALA A 7 3.54 -6.35 -13.67
C ALA A 7 3.82 -6.58 -15.17
N LEU A 8 4.40 -5.60 -15.85
CA LEU A 8 4.76 -5.71 -17.27
C LEU A 8 5.80 -6.80 -17.51
N LEU A 9 6.85 -6.84 -16.68
CA LEU A 9 7.86 -7.89 -16.72
C LEU A 9 7.21 -9.26 -16.52
N THR A 10 6.34 -9.40 -15.52
CA THR A 10 5.61 -10.65 -15.28
C THR A 10 4.79 -11.05 -16.50
N PHE A 11 4.03 -10.13 -17.10
CA PHE A 11 3.26 -10.41 -18.30
C PHE A 11 4.13 -10.93 -19.45
N VAL A 12 5.21 -10.21 -19.78
CA VAL A 12 6.15 -10.60 -20.84
C VAL A 12 6.77 -11.96 -20.55
N LEU A 13 7.11 -12.21 -19.30
CA LEU A 13 7.78 -13.42 -18.87
C LEU A 13 6.84 -14.64 -18.89
N LEU A 14 5.57 -14.49 -18.52
CA LEU A 14 4.54 -15.53 -18.66
C LEU A 14 4.24 -15.85 -20.13
N VAL A 15 4.04 -14.82 -20.96
CA VAL A 15 3.76 -15.00 -22.40
C VAL A 15 4.95 -15.64 -23.12
N SER A 16 6.17 -15.17 -22.86
CA SER A 16 7.39 -15.72 -23.44
C SER A 16 7.66 -17.15 -22.97
N ALA A 17 7.33 -17.51 -21.72
CA ALA A 17 7.45 -18.88 -21.23
C ALA A 17 6.52 -19.84 -21.99
N THR A 18 5.25 -19.48 -22.19
CA THR A 18 4.31 -20.32 -22.95
C THR A 18 4.71 -20.40 -24.43
N LEU A 19 4.94 -19.27 -25.10
CA LEU A 19 5.30 -19.24 -26.52
C LEU A 19 6.67 -19.90 -26.77
N GLY A 20 7.64 -19.66 -25.90
CA GLY A 20 8.96 -20.28 -25.94
C GLY A 20 8.89 -21.79 -25.77
N SER A 21 8.07 -22.27 -24.83
CA SER A 21 7.84 -23.71 -24.64
C SER A 21 7.14 -24.35 -25.85
N MET A 22 6.12 -23.69 -26.43
CA MET A 22 5.49 -24.13 -27.68
C MET A 22 6.49 -24.17 -28.84
N ALA A 23 7.38 -23.18 -28.95
CA ALA A 23 8.40 -23.10 -29.98
C ALA A 23 9.46 -24.20 -29.83
N LEU A 24 9.91 -24.44 -28.59
CA LEU A 24 10.89 -25.44 -28.22
C LEU A 24 10.36 -26.86 -28.45
N TYR A 25 9.07 -27.11 -28.15
CA TYR A 25 8.44 -28.41 -28.41
C TYR A 25 8.53 -28.85 -29.87
N GLY A 26 8.40 -27.90 -30.81
CA GLY A 26 8.55 -28.17 -32.23
C GLY A 26 9.98 -28.48 -32.69
N ARG A 27 10.99 -28.20 -31.85
CA ARG A 27 12.42 -28.44 -32.14
C ARG A 27 13.02 -29.63 -31.39
N LEU A 28 12.29 -30.23 -30.44
CA LEU A 28 12.78 -31.36 -29.65
C LEU A 28 12.78 -32.66 -30.46
N GLU A 29 13.83 -33.45 -30.31
CA GLU A 29 13.95 -34.80 -30.86
C GLU A 29 12.84 -35.72 -30.33
N GLU A 30 12.52 -36.76 -31.10
CA GLU A 30 11.38 -37.66 -30.88
C GLU A 30 11.36 -38.29 -29.49
N HIS A 31 12.53 -38.52 -28.88
CA HIS A 31 12.67 -39.13 -27.56
C HIS A 31 12.17 -38.26 -26.40
N HIS A 32 12.19 -36.93 -26.55
CA HIS A 32 11.67 -35.98 -25.56
C HIS A 32 10.20 -35.59 -25.80
N ARG A 33 9.59 -36.09 -26.88
CA ARG A 33 8.18 -35.86 -27.25
C ARG A 33 7.24 -36.99 -26.82
N THR A 34 7.77 -37.99 -26.14
CA THR A 34 7.05 -39.17 -25.65
C THR A 34 5.96 -38.79 -24.63
N ASP A 35 4.86 -39.54 -24.62
CA ASP A 35 3.74 -39.33 -23.69
C ASP A 35 4.15 -39.44 -22.22
N ASP A 36 5.12 -40.30 -21.90
CA ASP A 36 5.63 -40.49 -20.54
C ASP A 36 6.29 -39.23 -19.99
N THR A 37 7.19 -38.60 -20.77
CA THR A 37 7.84 -37.34 -20.38
C THR A 37 6.81 -36.25 -20.14
N ASN A 38 5.78 -36.16 -21.00
CA ASN A 38 4.71 -35.18 -20.82
C ASN A 38 3.92 -35.40 -19.54
N THR A 39 3.59 -36.66 -19.25
CA THR A 39 2.86 -37.05 -18.05
C THR A 39 3.67 -36.69 -16.81
N SER A 40 4.97 -36.99 -16.78
CA SER A 40 5.85 -36.60 -15.67
C SER A 40 5.91 -35.09 -15.47
N VAL A 41 6.11 -34.31 -16.54
CA VAL A 41 6.17 -32.84 -16.47
C VAL A 41 4.85 -32.25 -15.98
N ARG A 42 3.72 -32.78 -16.46
CA ARG A 42 2.39 -32.35 -16.01
C ARG A 42 2.15 -32.71 -14.54
N LEU A 43 2.59 -33.88 -14.10
CA LEU A 43 2.43 -34.33 -12.70
C LEU A 43 3.22 -33.42 -11.75
N VAL A 44 4.47 -33.10 -12.12
CA VAL A 44 5.27 -32.09 -11.41
C VAL A 44 4.55 -30.75 -11.39
N ALA A 45 4.04 -30.27 -12.52
CA ALA A 45 3.34 -28.99 -12.56
C ALA A 45 2.09 -28.98 -11.67
N THR A 46 1.26 -30.02 -11.70
CA THR A 46 0.08 -30.11 -10.83
C THR A 46 0.42 -30.12 -9.35
N MET A 47 1.59 -30.65 -8.97
CA MET A 47 2.07 -30.64 -7.59
C MET A 47 2.39 -29.23 -7.09
N PHE A 48 2.73 -28.31 -7.99
CA PHE A 48 3.07 -26.92 -7.69
C PHE A 48 1.96 -25.91 -7.98
N VAL A 49 0.74 -26.31 -8.36
CA VAL A 49 -0.36 -25.35 -8.64
C VAL A 49 -0.95 -24.74 -7.35
N THR A 50 -0.99 -25.51 -6.27
CA THR A 50 -1.68 -25.12 -5.04
C THR A 50 -0.94 -24.05 -4.24
N MET A 51 0.40 -24.16 -4.15
CA MET A 51 1.21 -23.22 -3.37
C MET A 51 1.20 -21.78 -3.92
N PRO A 52 1.38 -21.52 -5.23
CA PRO A 52 1.31 -20.18 -5.81
C PRO A 52 -0.08 -19.57 -5.68
N SER A 53 -1.13 -20.39 -5.81
CA SER A 53 -2.52 -19.94 -5.64
C SER A 53 -2.77 -19.45 -4.22
N LEU A 54 -2.30 -20.21 -3.22
CA LEU A 54 -2.39 -19.81 -1.81
C LEU A 54 -1.54 -18.57 -1.53
N LEU A 55 -0.29 -18.54 -2.02
CA LEU A 55 0.61 -17.41 -1.83
C LEU A 55 0.03 -16.12 -2.42
N LEU A 56 -0.47 -16.16 -3.65
CA LEU A 56 -1.13 -15.03 -4.30
C LEU A 56 -2.35 -14.57 -3.49
N GLY A 57 -3.17 -15.50 -2.99
CA GLY A 57 -4.32 -15.19 -2.14
C GLY A 57 -3.94 -14.52 -0.82
N LEU A 58 -2.89 -15.01 -0.14
CA LEU A 58 -2.36 -14.42 1.09
C LEU A 58 -1.74 -13.05 0.85
N MET A 59 -1.03 -12.86 -0.26
CA MET A 59 -0.48 -11.57 -0.65
C MET A 59 -1.58 -10.55 -0.91
N MET A 60 -2.63 -10.95 -1.64
CA MET A 60 -3.80 -10.12 -1.88
C MET A 60 -4.52 -9.75 -0.58
N ASN A 61 -4.71 -10.71 0.33
CA ASN A 61 -5.33 -10.45 1.63
C ASN A 61 -4.48 -9.50 2.48
N ASN A 62 -3.16 -9.70 2.54
CA ASN A 62 -2.26 -8.84 3.29
C ASN A 62 -2.25 -7.41 2.73
N ALA A 63 -2.15 -7.25 1.40
CA ALA A 63 -2.18 -5.94 0.76
C ALA A 63 -3.51 -5.21 1.04
N ALA A 64 -4.63 -5.94 0.98
CA ALA A 64 -5.95 -5.40 1.32
C ALA A 64 -6.05 -4.99 2.80
N ASN A 65 -5.58 -5.82 3.72
CA ASN A 65 -5.61 -5.51 5.15
C ASN A 65 -4.73 -4.28 5.47
N THR A 66 -3.55 -4.19 4.85
CA THR A 66 -2.64 -3.04 5.00
C THR A 66 -3.31 -1.76 4.49
N TYR A 67 -3.92 -1.80 3.31
CA TYR A 67 -4.67 -0.67 2.77
C TYR A 67 -5.79 -0.22 3.72
N VAL A 68 -6.61 -1.16 4.22
CA VAL A 68 -7.72 -0.86 5.15
C VAL A 68 -7.21 -0.34 6.49
N ALA A 69 -6.07 -0.84 6.98
CA ALA A 69 -5.46 -0.38 8.22
C ALA A 69 -4.96 1.07 8.09
N ILE A 70 -4.27 1.40 7.00
CA ILE A 70 -3.77 2.74 6.73
C ILE A 70 -4.94 3.72 6.54
N ASP A 71 -6.00 3.33 5.81
CA ASP A 71 -7.22 4.14 5.67
C ASP A 71 -7.85 4.44 7.04
N ARG A 72 -8.00 3.43 7.89
CA ARG A 72 -8.53 3.61 9.24
C ARG A 72 -7.64 4.53 10.08
N ASN A 73 -6.33 4.33 10.04
CA ASN A 73 -5.39 5.17 10.78
C ASN A 73 -5.48 6.63 10.32
N LEU A 74 -5.65 6.89 9.01
CA LEU A 74 -5.83 8.24 8.47
C LEU A 74 -7.10 8.91 9.02
N HIS A 75 -8.20 8.15 9.11
CA HIS A 75 -9.44 8.63 9.71
C HIS A 75 -9.29 8.93 11.21
N VAL A 76 -8.58 8.07 11.94
CA VAL A 76 -8.30 8.30 13.37
C VAL A 76 -7.43 9.55 13.53
N PHE A 77 -6.36 9.68 12.72
CA PHE A 77 -5.48 10.85 12.76
C PHE A 77 -6.23 12.16 12.48
N ALA A 78 -7.09 12.18 11.47
CA ALA A 78 -7.96 13.34 11.19
C ALA A 78 -8.94 13.64 12.34
N THR A 79 -9.40 12.61 13.05
CA THR A 79 -10.25 12.76 14.23
C THR A 79 -9.47 13.36 15.40
N ASP A 80 -8.25 12.90 15.65
CA ASP A 80 -7.37 13.41 16.71
C ASP A 80 -6.99 14.88 16.46
N ILE A 81 -6.80 15.28 15.20
CA ILE A 81 -6.64 16.69 14.79
C ILE A 81 -7.87 17.53 15.19
N ILE A 82 -9.08 17.06 14.87
CA ILE A 82 -10.33 17.77 15.22
C ILE A 82 -10.49 17.84 16.74
N LEU A 83 -10.17 16.75 17.45
CA LEU A 83 -10.26 16.68 18.91
C LEU A 83 -9.27 17.64 19.57
N LEU A 84 -8.06 17.77 19.03
CA LEU A 84 -7.08 18.75 19.50
C LEU A 84 -7.60 20.18 19.34
N ASP A 85 -8.17 20.53 18.18
CA ASP A 85 -8.79 21.85 18.00
C ASP A 85 -9.96 22.08 18.98
N ARG A 86 -10.82 21.06 19.17
CA ARG A 86 -11.95 21.14 20.11
C ARG A 86 -11.54 21.30 21.57
N THR A 87 -10.43 20.68 22.00
CA THR A 87 -9.89 20.85 23.36
C THR A 87 -9.17 22.18 23.54
N LEU A 88 -8.65 22.77 22.46
CA LEU A 88 -8.02 24.08 22.47
C LEU A 88 -9.04 25.24 22.50
N ARG A 89 -10.22 25.11 21.85
CA ARG A 89 -11.22 26.19 21.78
C ARG A 89 -11.64 26.77 23.14
N PRO A 90 -11.95 25.96 24.19
CA PRO A 90 -12.38 26.50 25.48
C PRO A 90 -11.27 27.24 26.25
N LEU A 91 -10.00 27.07 25.88
CA LEU A 91 -8.88 27.81 26.49
C LEU A 91 -8.85 29.29 26.08
N GLY A 92 -9.62 29.67 25.06
CA GLY A 92 -9.78 31.06 24.62
C GLY A 92 -8.54 31.61 23.90
N PRO A 93 -8.27 32.94 24.00
CA PRO A 93 -7.23 33.62 23.21
C PRO A 93 -5.82 33.04 23.37
N SER A 94 -5.52 32.44 24.53
CA SER A 94 -4.23 31.80 24.78
C SER A 94 -3.96 30.68 23.76
N ALA A 95 -4.99 30.00 23.24
CA ALA A 95 -4.86 28.90 22.31
C ALA A 95 -4.88 29.29 20.82
N ASP A 96 -5.02 30.58 20.48
CA ASP A 96 -5.11 31.02 19.08
C ASP A 96 -3.85 30.68 18.27
N GLU A 97 -2.67 30.78 18.88
CA GLU A 97 -1.41 30.46 18.22
C GLU A 97 -1.26 28.95 17.95
N PRO A 98 -1.42 28.04 18.94
CA PRO A 98 -1.45 26.59 18.69
C PRO A 98 -2.48 26.17 17.65
N ARG A 99 -3.69 26.74 17.66
CA ARG A 99 -4.74 26.45 16.67
C ARG A 99 -4.34 26.88 15.25
N ARG A 100 -3.67 28.03 15.11
CA ARG A 100 -3.15 28.49 13.82
C ARG A 100 -2.06 27.56 13.29
N TYR A 101 -1.14 27.10 14.14
CA TYR A 101 -0.13 26.13 13.75
C TYR A 101 -0.73 24.78 13.37
N LEU A 102 -1.78 24.34 14.08
CA LEU A 102 -2.54 23.15 13.72
C LEU A 102 -3.19 23.28 12.34
N LEU A 103 -3.82 24.42 12.03
CA LEU A 103 -4.38 24.65 10.70
C LEU A 103 -3.30 24.63 9.60
N ASN A 104 -2.19 25.32 9.81
CA ASN A 104 -1.07 25.35 8.86
C ASN A 104 -0.48 23.95 8.63
N TYR A 105 -0.38 23.14 9.68
CA TYR A 105 0.03 21.75 9.56
C TYR A 105 -0.91 20.96 8.64
N VAL A 106 -2.22 21.04 8.86
CA VAL A 106 -3.20 20.30 8.04
C VAL A 106 -3.19 20.79 6.59
N GLU A 107 -3.08 22.11 6.37
CA GLU A 107 -2.99 22.67 5.02
C GLU A 107 -1.70 22.28 4.30
N GLN A 108 -0.59 22.14 5.03
CA GLN A 108 0.66 21.65 4.46
C GLN A 108 0.60 20.15 4.17
N ALA A 109 0.04 19.36 5.09
CA ALA A 109 -0.13 17.92 4.91
C ALA A 109 -1.07 17.58 3.74
N LEU A 110 -2.04 18.45 3.42
CA LEU A 110 -2.89 18.33 2.23
C LEU A 110 -2.17 18.68 0.91
N LYS A 111 -1.02 19.37 0.97
CA LYS A 111 -0.18 19.67 -0.20
C LYS A 111 0.93 18.64 -0.40
N ASP A 112 1.30 17.93 0.66
CA ASP A 112 2.25 16.83 0.58
C ASP A 112 1.62 15.70 -0.24
N GLU A 113 2.09 15.49 -1.47
CA GLU A 113 1.80 14.29 -2.25
C GLU A 113 3.02 13.35 -2.21
N PRO A 114 2.94 12.18 -1.56
CA PRO A 114 1.81 11.63 -0.79
C PRO A 114 1.68 12.19 0.64
N ILE A 115 0.44 12.29 1.17
CA ILE A 115 0.07 12.89 2.48
C ILE A 115 0.85 12.32 3.68
N VAL A 116 1.33 11.08 3.56
CA VAL A 116 2.10 10.38 4.59
C VAL A 116 3.58 10.70 4.57
N ARG A 117 4.16 11.17 3.45
CA ARG A 117 5.54 11.66 3.49
C ARG A 117 5.53 12.98 4.25
N ALA A 118 5.98 12.93 5.49
CA ALA A 118 6.35 14.13 6.21
C ALA A 118 7.51 14.77 5.48
N THR A 119 7.20 15.82 4.72
CA THR A 119 8.21 16.79 4.34
C THR A 119 8.78 17.39 5.63
N GLU A 120 10.06 17.77 5.64
CA GLU A 120 10.68 18.47 6.78
C GLU A 120 9.82 19.66 7.26
N ASP A 121 9.12 20.31 6.33
CA ASP A 121 8.16 21.39 6.59
C ASP A 121 6.95 20.96 7.45
N SER A 122 6.38 19.78 7.20
CA SER A 122 5.23 19.25 7.95
C SER A 122 5.63 18.82 9.36
N GLU A 123 6.84 18.28 9.54
CA GLU A 123 7.39 17.99 10.89
C GLU A 123 7.66 19.27 11.67
N ALA A 124 8.20 20.30 11.02
CA ALA A 124 8.45 21.59 11.64
C ALA A 124 7.15 22.23 12.20
N TRP A 125 6.01 22.07 11.51
CA TRP A 125 4.73 22.54 12.04
C TRP A 125 4.25 21.75 13.26
N LEU A 126 4.42 20.42 13.28
CA LEU A 126 4.10 19.61 14.46
C LEU A 126 4.92 20.06 15.67
N ASP A 127 6.22 20.28 15.50
CA ASP A 127 7.10 20.77 16.57
C ASP A 127 6.72 22.18 17.06
N ARG A 128 6.24 23.05 16.16
CA ARG A 128 5.69 24.37 16.53
C ARG A 128 4.41 24.26 17.35
N ILE A 129 3.53 23.31 17.04
CA ILE A 129 2.34 23.02 17.87
C ILE A 129 2.81 22.55 19.26
N GLY A 130 3.75 21.61 19.34
CA GLY A 130 4.25 21.09 20.62
C GLY A 130 5.01 22.13 21.46
N SER A 131 5.73 23.07 20.84
CA SER A 131 6.41 24.17 21.54
C SER A 131 5.44 25.25 22.01
N SER A 132 4.49 25.67 21.19
CA SER A 132 3.43 26.63 21.58
C SER A 132 2.55 26.08 22.71
N LEU A 133 2.18 24.79 22.66
CA LEU A 133 1.47 24.10 23.75
C LEU A 133 2.23 24.13 25.08
N ARG A 134 3.57 24.02 25.04
CA ARG A 134 4.42 24.07 26.25
C ARG A 134 4.61 25.48 26.80
N ALA A 135 4.50 26.50 25.95
CA ALA A 135 4.67 27.90 26.34
C ALA A 135 3.43 28.49 27.03
N LEU A 136 2.26 27.88 26.85
CA LEU A 136 1.01 28.25 27.52
C LEU A 136 1.16 28.26 29.05
N ARG A 137 0.67 29.32 29.68
CA ARG A 137 0.54 29.46 31.13
C ARG A 137 -0.88 29.90 31.47
N PHE A 138 -1.47 29.29 32.48
CA PHE A 138 -2.78 29.64 33.01
C PHE A 138 -2.61 29.94 34.50
N ASP A 139 -3.00 31.14 34.91
CA ASP A 139 -2.93 31.55 36.31
C ASP A 139 -4.11 30.95 37.08
N ASP A 140 -3.82 30.01 38.00
CA ASP A 140 -4.71 29.38 39.00
C ASP A 140 -6.11 28.87 38.53
N ASP A 141 -6.31 28.72 37.22
CA ASP A 141 -7.55 28.22 36.64
C ASP A 141 -7.47 26.69 36.45
N GLU A 142 -7.91 25.94 37.46
CA GLU A 142 -7.85 24.47 37.49
C GLU A 142 -8.58 23.82 36.30
N GLN A 143 -9.69 24.43 35.83
CA GLN A 143 -10.41 23.95 34.65
C GLN A 143 -9.59 24.11 33.37
N LYS A 144 -8.96 25.26 33.15
CA LYS A 144 -8.08 25.45 31.98
C LYS A 144 -6.84 24.58 32.04
N ILE A 145 -6.29 24.35 33.22
CA ILE A 145 -5.15 23.43 33.40
C ILE A 145 -5.55 22.00 33.02
N ALA A 146 -6.74 21.53 33.43
CA ALA A 146 -7.25 20.22 33.05
C ALA A 146 -7.41 20.07 31.52
N LEU A 147 -8.05 21.05 30.86
CA LEU A 147 -8.23 21.08 29.40
C LEU A 147 -6.88 21.15 28.65
N TRP A 148 -5.93 21.92 29.18
CA TRP A 148 -4.58 22.00 28.62
C TRP A 148 -3.83 20.68 28.69
N ASN A 149 -3.95 19.96 29.82
CA ASN A 149 -3.37 18.63 29.98
C ASN A 149 -4.00 17.62 29.00
N GLU A 150 -5.32 17.72 28.78
CA GLU A 150 -6.03 16.92 27.78
C GLU A 150 -5.51 17.22 26.36
N ALA A 151 -5.41 18.49 25.97
CA ALA A 151 -4.86 18.89 24.66
C ALA A 151 -3.42 18.37 24.45
N ARG A 152 -2.57 18.41 25.49
CA ARG A 152 -1.21 17.83 25.44
C ARG A 152 -1.20 16.31 25.32
N SER A 153 -2.23 15.63 25.84
CA SER A 153 -2.37 14.18 25.70
C SER A 153 -2.77 13.80 24.27
N VAL A 154 -3.75 14.52 23.69
CA VAL A 154 -4.20 14.34 22.29
C VAL A 154 -3.06 14.65 21.32
N TYR A 155 -2.30 15.73 21.54
CA TYR A 155 -1.11 16.05 20.74
C TYR A 155 -0.06 14.92 20.75
N ARG A 156 0.20 14.30 21.90
CA ARG A 156 1.15 13.18 22.00
C ARG A 156 0.66 11.95 21.25
N GLN A 157 -0.64 11.63 21.34
CA GLN A 157 -1.25 10.54 20.59
C GLN A 157 -1.14 10.77 19.07
N MET A 158 -1.44 11.99 18.63
CA MET A 158 -1.29 12.40 17.23
C MET A 158 0.16 12.26 16.74
N LEU A 159 1.14 12.69 17.55
CA LEU A 159 2.56 12.52 17.23
C LEU A 159 2.94 11.03 17.12
N GLN A 160 2.51 10.18 18.06
CA GLN A 160 2.79 8.75 18.01
C GLN A 160 2.21 8.07 16.76
N GLN A 161 0.97 8.43 16.37
CA GLN A 161 0.38 7.95 15.13
C GLN A 161 1.16 8.42 13.90
N ARG A 162 1.63 9.67 13.89
CA ARG A 162 2.46 10.20 12.79
C ARG A 162 3.72 9.37 12.56
N TRP A 163 4.45 9.05 13.61
CA TRP A 163 5.67 8.23 13.52
C TRP A 163 5.37 6.80 13.07
N THR A 164 4.21 6.26 13.45
CA THR A 164 3.76 4.93 13.02
C THR A 164 3.53 4.86 11.50
N PHE A 165 3.06 5.94 10.87
CA PHE A 165 2.90 5.98 9.42
C PHE A 165 4.24 5.96 8.67
N THR A 166 5.25 6.69 9.18
CA THR A 166 6.59 6.72 8.58
C THR A 166 7.23 5.33 8.62
N GLU A 167 7.18 4.65 9.76
CA GLU A 167 7.81 3.34 9.94
C GLU A 167 7.09 2.21 9.17
N GLN A 168 5.77 2.28 9.02
CA GLN A 168 5.00 1.31 8.21
C GLN A 168 5.20 1.49 6.71
N SER A 169 5.62 2.68 6.26
CA SER A 169 5.81 2.97 4.83
C SER A 169 7.10 2.39 4.23
N ASP A 170 8.07 2.02 5.09
CA ASP A 170 9.40 1.54 4.68
C ASP A 170 9.53 0.01 4.56
N ASN A 171 8.45 -0.75 4.81
CA ASN A 171 8.46 -2.21 4.61
C ASN A 171 7.45 -2.67 3.54
N PRO A 172 7.64 -2.30 2.25
CA PRO A 172 6.93 -2.95 1.16
C PRO A 172 7.23 -4.45 1.21
N PHE A 173 6.27 -5.27 0.76
CA PHE A 173 6.38 -6.73 0.66
C PHE A 173 7.81 -7.21 0.40
N PRO A 174 8.31 -8.23 1.11
CA PRO A 174 9.64 -8.75 0.88
C PRO A 174 9.77 -9.14 -0.59
N SER A 175 10.59 -8.39 -1.33
CA SER A 175 10.79 -8.55 -2.77
C SER A 175 11.14 -9.98 -3.20
N PRO A 176 11.83 -10.82 -2.39
CA PRO A 176 12.05 -12.22 -2.74
C PRO A 176 10.76 -13.04 -2.90
N MET A 177 9.71 -12.68 -2.14
CA MET A 177 8.44 -13.40 -2.14
C MET A 177 7.65 -13.19 -3.45
N VAL A 178 7.72 -11.98 -4.01
CA VAL A 178 7.19 -11.70 -5.36
C VAL A 178 8.01 -12.45 -6.41
N GLY A 179 9.34 -12.46 -6.27
CA GLY A 179 10.25 -13.16 -7.19
C GLY A 179 9.98 -14.66 -7.29
N ILE A 180 9.83 -15.34 -6.15
CA ILE A 180 9.53 -16.79 -6.12
C ILE A 180 8.15 -17.10 -6.70
N LEU A 181 7.15 -16.23 -6.45
CA LEU A 181 5.81 -16.37 -7.04
C LEU A 181 5.85 -16.25 -8.57
N ILE A 182 6.53 -15.23 -9.09
CA ILE A 182 6.71 -15.05 -10.54
C ILE A 182 7.42 -16.28 -11.12
N ALA A 183 8.49 -16.76 -10.49
CA ALA A 183 9.22 -17.95 -10.96
C ALA A 183 8.31 -19.19 -11.05
N TRP A 184 7.48 -19.45 -10.03
CA TRP A 184 6.51 -20.55 -10.07
C TRP A 184 5.46 -20.40 -11.16
N LEU A 185 4.88 -19.20 -11.31
CA LEU A 185 3.90 -18.94 -12.37
C LEU A 185 4.50 -19.13 -13.76
N THR A 186 5.76 -18.75 -13.94
CA THR A 186 6.51 -18.94 -15.19
C THR A 186 6.66 -20.40 -15.53
N LEU A 187 7.05 -21.22 -14.54
CA LEU A 187 7.19 -22.66 -14.70
C LEU A 187 5.84 -23.32 -15.05
N MET A 188 4.73 -22.84 -14.47
CA MET A 188 3.37 -23.27 -14.85
C MET A 188 3.06 -22.93 -16.31
N PHE A 189 3.29 -21.68 -16.72
CA PHE A 189 3.02 -21.22 -18.09
C PHE A 189 3.89 -21.93 -19.13
N ALA A 190 5.15 -22.23 -18.80
CA ALA A 190 6.03 -23.05 -19.63
C ALA A 190 5.49 -24.49 -19.77
N THR A 191 5.03 -25.09 -18.67
CA THR A 191 4.48 -26.45 -18.69
C THR A 191 3.19 -26.53 -19.51
N LEU A 192 2.31 -25.53 -19.41
CA LEU A 192 1.11 -25.41 -20.24
C LEU A 192 1.47 -25.31 -21.74
N GLY A 193 2.51 -24.54 -22.07
CA GLY A 193 2.98 -24.38 -23.45
C GLY A 193 3.61 -25.63 -24.06
N PHE A 194 4.18 -26.51 -23.24
CA PHE A 194 5.03 -27.62 -23.71
C PHE A 194 4.31 -28.62 -24.62
N ARG A 195 2.98 -28.77 -24.54
CA ARG A 195 2.21 -29.61 -25.48
C ARG A 195 0.93 -28.92 -25.96
N ALA A 196 0.88 -27.60 -25.81
CA ALA A 196 -0.28 -26.85 -26.24
C ALA A 196 -0.39 -26.88 -27.77
N PRO A 197 -1.55 -27.23 -28.34
CA PRO A 197 -1.77 -27.06 -29.77
C PRO A 197 -1.66 -25.58 -30.12
N ARG A 198 -0.96 -25.27 -31.21
CA ARG A 198 -0.72 -23.89 -31.68
C ARG A 198 -1.96 -23.30 -32.37
N ASN A 199 -3.12 -23.38 -31.72
CA ASN A 199 -4.35 -22.77 -32.21
C ASN A 199 -4.59 -21.41 -31.53
N ALA A 200 -5.38 -20.56 -32.17
CA ALA A 200 -5.66 -19.21 -31.68
C ALA A 200 -6.36 -19.20 -30.32
N VAL A 201 -7.17 -20.22 -30.03
CA VAL A 201 -7.92 -20.34 -28.77
C VAL A 201 -6.98 -20.53 -27.59
N VAL A 202 -6.02 -21.45 -27.67
CA VAL A 202 -5.08 -21.73 -26.57
C VAL A 202 -4.13 -20.55 -26.37
N ILE A 203 -3.63 -19.94 -27.45
CA ILE A 203 -2.79 -18.74 -27.36
C ILE A 203 -3.56 -17.59 -26.72
N GLY A 204 -4.79 -17.34 -27.17
CA GLY A 204 -5.66 -16.31 -26.61
C GLY A 204 -5.96 -16.52 -25.13
N ALA A 205 -6.26 -17.76 -24.72
CA ALA A 205 -6.49 -18.12 -23.32
C ALA A 205 -5.24 -17.90 -22.45
N CYS A 206 -4.05 -18.27 -22.93
CA CYS A 206 -2.79 -18.02 -22.22
C CYS A 206 -2.48 -16.53 -22.08
N ILE A 207 -2.69 -15.73 -23.13
CA ILE A 207 -2.51 -14.27 -23.06
C ILE A 207 -3.49 -13.67 -22.06
N ALA A 208 -4.77 -14.05 -22.13
CA ALA A 208 -5.79 -13.57 -21.20
C ALA A 208 -5.43 -13.91 -19.74
N ALA A 209 -4.98 -15.15 -19.49
CA ALA A 209 -4.51 -15.56 -18.17
C ALA A 209 -3.29 -14.76 -17.69
N ALA A 210 -2.32 -14.51 -18.58
CA ALA A 210 -1.15 -13.69 -18.26
C ALA A 210 -1.53 -12.24 -17.91
N VAL A 211 -2.49 -11.65 -18.64
CA VAL A 211 -3.03 -10.31 -18.34
C VAL A 211 -3.69 -10.29 -16.96
N LEU A 212 -4.55 -11.26 -16.65
CA LEU A 212 -5.25 -11.32 -15.36
C LEU A 212 -4.28 -11.48 -14.19
N ILE A 213 -3.28 -12.37 -14.32
CA ILE A 213 -2.28 -12.61 -13.26
C ILE A 213 -1.37 -11.39 -13.09
N SER A 214 -0.89 -10.79 -14.18
CA SER A 214 -0.10 -9.56 -14.14
C SER A 214 -0.89 -8.41 -13.50
N GLY A 215 -2.17 -8.26 -13.85
CA GLY A 215 -3.08 -7.28 -13.25
C GLY A 215 -3.32 -7.52 -11.76
N ALA A 216 -3.45 -8.78 -11.33
CA ALA A 216 -3.57 -9.12 -9.91
C ALA A 216 -2.29 -8.75 -9.14
N ILE A 217 -1.11 -9.08 -9.67
CA ILE A 217 0.18 -8.69 -9.07
C ILE A 217 0.34 -7.18 -9.03
N TYR A 218 -0.05 -6.48 -10.10
CA TYR A 218 -0.07 -5.02 -10.13
C TYR A 218 -0.91 -4.47 -8.97
N LEU A 219 -2.14 -4.96 -8.82
CA LEU A 219 -3.07 -4.48 -7.79
C LEU A 219 -2.57 -4.78 -6.37
N ILE A 220 -1.97 -5.96 -6.15
CA ILE A 220 -1.31 -6.31 -4.87
C ILE A 220 -0.22 -5.30 -4.53
N LEU A 221 0.67 -5.02 -5.48
CA LEU A 221 1.77 -4.09 -5.28
C LEU A 221 1.25 -2.65 -5.14
N ASP A 222 0.21 -2.28 -5.88
CA ASP A 222 -0.38 -0.95 -5.81
C ASP A 222 -0.98 -0.65 -4.43
N MET A 223 -1.76 -1.60 -3.90
CA MET A 223 -2.34 -1.54 -2.56
C MET A 223 -1.28 -1.53 -1.46
N SER A 224 -0.09 -2.08 -1.71
CA SER A 224 1.05 -1.99 -0.79
C SER A 224 1.72 -0.62 -0.77
N THR A 225 1.41 0.24 -1.74
CA THR A 225 1.91 1.61 -1.86
C THR A 225 0.74 2.61 -1.97
N PRO A 226 -0.12 2.71 -0.94
CA PRO A 226 -1.49 3.26 -1.04
C PRO A 226 -1.59 4.77 -1.31
N PHE A 227 -0.46 5.45 -1.50
CA PHE A 227 -0.40 6.89 -1.72
C PHE A 227 0.25 7.30 -3.05
N SER A 228 0.78 6.36 -3.84
CA SER A 228 1.43 6.66 -5.14
C SER A 228 0.84 5.89 -6.32
N GLY A 229 -0.15 5.04 -6.04
CA GLY A 229 -0.87 4.23 -7.00
C GLY A 229 -2.14 4.90 -7.54
N PRO A 230 -2.83 4.33 -8.55
CA PRO A 230 -4.20 4.70 -8.89
C PRO A 230 -5.20 4.45 -7.76
N ILE A 231 -4.97 3.46 -6.89
CA ILE A 231 -5.80 3.27 -5.69
C ILE A 231 -5.24 4.16 -4.58
N GLN A 232 -5.67 5.42 -4.58
CA GLN A 232 -5.27 6.39 -3.57
C GLN A 232 -6.23 6.40 -2.40
N LEU A 233 -5.67 6.57 -1.21
CA LEU A 233 -6.45 6.92 -0.03
C LEU A 233 -7.15 8.26 -0.23
N SER A 234 -8.36 8.39 0.30
CA SER A 234 -9.16 9.59 0.15
C SER A 234 -8.71 10.67 1.14
N ASP A 235 -8.42 11.87 0.65
CA ASP A 235 -8.00 13.03 1.47
C ASP A 235 -9.14 13.67 2.27
N ARG A 236 -10.39 13.22 2.03
CA ARG A 236 -11.60 13.75 2.66
C ARG A 236 -11.53 13.89 4.19
N PRO A 237 -10.91 12.96 4.97
CA PRO A 237 -10.80 13.12 6.41
C PRO A 237 -9.98 14.36 6.81
N LEU A 238 -8.83 14.61 6.18
CA LEU A 238 -8.02 15.80 6.45
C LEU A 238 -8.68 17.08 5.93
N VAL A 239 -9.32 17.03 4.75
CA VAL A 239 -10.09 18.17 4.22
C VAL A 239 -11.21 18.56 5.20
N ARG A 240 -11.92 17.57 5.74
CA ARG A 240 -12.95 17.80 6.77
C ARG A 240 -12.35 18.36 8.06
N ALA A 241 -11.19 17.87 8.49
CA ALA A 241 -10.50 18.40 9.66
C ALA A 241 -10.12 19.87 9.48
N ALA A 242 -9.54 20.24 8.34
CA ALA A 242 -9.23 21.64 8.01
C ALA A 242 -10.48 22.54 8.01
N GLN A 243 -11.58 22.06 7.44
CA GLN A 243 -12.85 22.78 7.44
C GLN A 243 -13.42 22.98 8.85
N GLU A 244 -13.30 21.99 9.72
CA GLU A 244 -13.79 22.09 11.09
C GLU A 244 -12.93 23.07 11.90
N ILE A 245 -11.60 23.03 11.78
CA ILE A 245 -10.69 23.96 12.48
C ILE A 245 -10.97 25.42 12.11
N ARG A 246 -11.32 25.69 10.85
CA ARG A 246 -11.63 27.04 10.35
C ARG A 246 -12.92 27.64 10.91
N LYS A 247 -13.83 26.83 11.47
CA LYS A 247 -15.05 27.31 12.12
C LYS A 247 -14.76 27.81 13.53
#